data_AF-A0A452XYS6-F1
#
_entry.id   AF-A0A452XYS6-F1
#
_cell.length_a   1.000
_cell.length_b   1.000
_cell.length_c   1.000
_cell.angle_alpha   90.00
_cell.angle_beta   90.00
_cell.angle_gamma   90.00
#
_symmetry.space_group_name_H-M   'P 1'
#
loop_
_entity.id
_entity.type
_entity.pdbx_description
1 polymer ?
#
loop_
_entity_poly.entity_id
_entity_poly.type
_entity_poly.pdbx_seq_one_letter_code
_entity_poly.pdbx_strand_id
1 'polypeptide(L)'
;RGHITVSMVWSSSSGPFGGSEGPRLKELCLSFALFQLLRRRFFGADCPEAKLQKTHDLVFKGFLLDVERNYEAAYRIIETELAFTYDHFFSTTHSLFSAHGTINFFLSIFCVAVIYPSGIVTLIKDLLRYKHESLSSPSRVPWGRTGILTGVVLVMLSFALELLQLYVLISSDWAKVEFACRLPGLYFGKNLPQLFGYWQNKIGQHSLIKDLHGKSFIADLVGSLSYLFQSFHSYTSAFPRGFEHRGVKKADRIPLTDTVKLAIARTLKESNGQLSCGVSSLRQNFQGEEIPLWACNHETPARTMLIWHVATEYCVIAQCKIAELETLVLNHHTVAQEISSYCAYLMAFVPELLPDHPLETTNCFMK
;
A
#
# COMPACT_ATOMS: atom_id res chain seq x y z
N ARG A 1 10.38 -25.03 10.29
CA ARG A 1 10.23 -23.62 9.82
C ARG A 1 11.46 -22.86 10.31
N GLY A 2 12.33 -22.37 9.42
CA GLY A 2 13.54 -21.65 9.81
C GLY A 2 13.18 -20.33 10.49
N HIS A 3 13.61 -20.14 11.73
CA HIS A 3 13.41 -18.93 12.49
C HIS A 3 14.47 -17.92 12.03
N ILE A 4 14.10 -17.01 11.12
CA ILE A 4 15.01 -15.94 10.67
C ILE A 4 15.07 -14.91 11.80
N THR A 5 16.19 -14.87 12.53
CA THR A 5 16.42 -13.85 13.55
C THR A 5 17.16 -12.67 12.94
N VAL A 6 16.82 -11.45 13.38
CA VAL A 6 17.48 -10.18 12.98
C VAL A 6 19.00 -10.27 13.15
N SER A 7 19.48 -11.04 14.14
CA SER A 7 20.91 -11.31 14.35
C SER A 7 21.58 -12.05 13.21
N MET A 8 20.93 -13.05 12.60
CA MET A 8 21.50 -13.83 11.48
C MET A 8 21.66 -12.97 10.21
N VAL A 9 20.73 -12.04 9.98
CA VAL A 9 20.77 -11.12 8.84
C VAL A 9 21.90 -10.08 9.00
N TRP A 10 22.15 -9.63 10.23
CA TRP A 10 23.12 -8.57 10.50
C TRP A 10 24.57 -9.08 10.63
N SER A 11 24.78 -10.33 11.05
CA SER A 11 26.12 -10.93 11.19
C SER A 11 26.69 -11.52 9.89
N SER A 12 25.87 -11.73 8.86
CA SER A 12 26.31 -12.31 7.59
C SER A 12 26.84 -11.22 6.65
N SER A 13 28.11 -10.85 6.79
CA SER A 13 28.82 -9.95 5.87
C SER A 13 29.40 -10.65 4.64
N SER A 14 29.29 -11.98 4.55
CA SER A 14 29.73 -12.79 3.41
C SER A 14 28.56 -13.26 2.54
N GLY A 15 28.78 -13.29 1.21
CA GLY A 15 27.81 -13.76 0.22
C GLY A 15 26.93 -12.64 -0.39
N PRO A 16 25.65 -12.89 -0.75
CA PRO A 16 24.80 -11.94 -1.49
C PRO A 16 24.53 -10.61 -0.77
N PHE A 17 24.91 -10.48 0.51
CA PHE A 17 24.79 -9.28 1.34
C PHE A 17 26.02 -8.36 1.30
N GLY A 18 27.12 -8.78 0.68
CA GLY A 18 28.39 -8.02 0.62
C GLY A 18 28.60 -7.18 -0.65
N GLY A 19 27.66 -7.22 -1.60
CA GLY A 19 27.70 -6.41 -2.84
C GLY A 19 27.06 -5.03 -2.70
N SER A 20 27.01 -4.27 -3.80
CA SER A 20 26.38 -2.93 -3.87
C SER A 20 24.90 -2.91 -3.47
N GLU A 21 24.19 -4.05 -3.58
CA GLU A 21 22.79 -4.21 -3.16
C GLU A 21 22.60 -4.78 -1.75
N GLY A 22 23.71 -5.05 -1.02
CA GLY A 22 23.68 -5.52 0.36
C GLY A 22 22.76 -4.70 1.30
N PRO A 23 22.74 -3.36 1.20
CA PRO A 23 21.81 -2.53 1.99
C PRO A 23 20.33 -2.82 1.71
N ARG A 24 19.93 -2.91 0.43
CA ARG A 24 18.52 -3.16 0.05
C ARG A 24 18.04 -4.54 0.48
N LEU A 25 18.89 -5.54 0.38
CA LEU A 25 18.55 -6.90 0.81
C LEU A 25 18.43 -6.99 2.35
N LYS A 26 19.29 -6.26 3.08
CA LYS A 26 19.18 -6.13 4.54
C LYS A 26 17.87 -5.47 4.95
N GLU A 27 17.48 -4.39 4.28
CA GLU A 27 16.19 -3.73 4.50
C GLU A 27 15.03 -4.68 4.23
N LEU A 28 15.06 -5.43 3.12
CA LEU A 28 14.01 -6.39 2.78
C LEU A 28 13.86 -7.50 3.84
N CYS A 29 14.97 -8.08 4.28
CA CYS A 29 14.99 -9.08 5.34
C CYS A 29 14.48 -8.51 6.67
N LEU A 30 14.77 -7.23 6.93
CA LEU A 30 14.31 -6.52 8.13
C LEU A 30 12.80 -6.25 8.07
N SER A 31 12.27 -5.78 6.94
CA SER A 31 10.83 -5.64 6.69
C SER A 31 10.10 -6.97 6.89
N PHE A 32 10.70 -8.08 6.44
CA PHE A 32 10.15 -9.41 6.65
C PHE A 32 10.12 -9.82 8.13
N ALA A 33 11.16 -9.49 8.89
CA ALA A 33 11.19 -9.73 10.33
C ALA A 33 10.13 -8.89 11.08
N LEU A 34 9.96 -7.62 10.71
CA LEU A 34 8.91 -6.75 11.25
C LEU A 34 7.52 -7.28 10.92
N PHE A 35 7.29 -7.72 9.67
CA PHE A 35 6.05 -8.37 9.25
C PHE A 35 5.69 -9.57 10.14
N GLN A 36 6.67 -10.41 10.52
CA GLN A 36 6.39 -11.54 11.41
C GLN A 36 5.90 -11.10 12.79
N LEU A 37 6.43 -9.99 13.33
CA LEU A 37 5.98 -9.40 14.59
C LEU A 37 4.59 -8.78 14.44
N LEU A 38 4.35 -8.05 13.35
CA LEU A 38 3.05 -7.46 13.05
C LEU A 38 1.96 -8.53 12.89
N ARG A 39 2.29 -9.64 12.20
CA ARG A 39 1.40 -10.79 12.05
C ARG A 39 1.03 -11.41 13.40
N ARG A 40 1.98 -11.58 14.31
CA ARG A 40 1.69 -12.08 15.67
C ARG A 40 0.68 -11.19 16.39
N ARG A 41 0.85 -9.86 16.28
CA ARG A 41 -0.07 -8.88 16.84
C ARG A 41 -1.48 -9.00 16.27
N PHE A 42 -1.62 -9.19 14.96
CA PHE A 42 -2.93 -9.40 14.33
C PHE A 42 -3.67 -10.65 14.83
N PHE A 43 -2.95 -11.74 15.10
CA PHE A 43 -3.53 -12.97 15.65
C PHE A 43 -3.68 -12.94 17.18
N GLY A 44 -3.44 -11.80 17.84
CA GLY A 44 -3.58 -11.66 19.28
C GLY A 44 -2.52 -12.40 20.11
N ALA A 45 -1.39 -12.78 19.50
CA ALA A 45 -0.29 -13.41 20.22
C ALA A 45 0.54 -12.35 20.98
N ASP A 46 1.08 -12.73 22.14
CA ASP A 46 1.95 -11.85 22.93
C ASP A 46 3.20 -11.46 22.13
N CYS A 47 3.47 -10.15 22.07
CA CYS A 47 4.67 -9.57 21.45
C CYS A 47 5.54 -8.92 22.53
N PRO A 48 6.35 -9.69 23.29
CA PRO A 48 7.25 -9.12 24.30
C PRO A 48 8.28 -8.17 23.67
N GLU A 49 8.64 -8.38 22.40
CA GLU A 49 9.58 -7.55 21.65
C GLU A 49 9.06 -6.11 21.47
N ALA A 50 7.75 -5.88 21.49
CA ALA A 50 7.16 -4.54 21.36
C ALA A 50 7.38 -3.67 22.60
N LYS A 51 7.55 -4.29 23.78
CA LYS A 51 7.81 -3.58 25.04
C LYS A 51 9.30 -3.37 25.32
N LEU A 52 10.18 -3.94 24.48
CA LEU A 52 11.61 -3.82 24.67
C LEU A 52 12.12 -2.44 24.21
N GLN A 53 12.83 -1.76 25.10
CA GLN A 53 13.54 -0.51 24.77
C GLN A 53 14.49 -0.68 23.59
N LYS A 54 15.03 -1.88 23.38
CA LYS A 54 15.90 -2.20 22.24
C LYS A 54 15.20 -2.04 20.89
N THR A 55 13.91 -2.38 20.79
CA THR A 55 13.12 -2.25 19.55
C THR A 55 12.80 -0.77 19.28
N HIS A 56 12.48 -0.04 20.35
CA HIS A 56 12.30 1.41 20.30
C HIS A 56 13.61 2.11 19.86
N ASP A 57 14.73 1.76 20.47
CA ASP A 57 16.05 2.26 20.12
C ASP A 57 16.45 1.87 18.69
N LEU A 58 16.05 0.70 18.18
CA LEU A 58 16.29 0.33 16.78
C LEU A 58 15.60 1.29 15.81
N VAL A 59 14.34 1.66 16.08
CA VAL A 59 13.56 2.63 15.29
C VAL A 59 14.17 4.02 15.37
N PHE A 60 14.31 4.55 16.58
CA PHE A 60 14.67 5.96 16.76
C PHE A 60 16.18 6.20 16.68
N LYS A 61 17.02 5.29 17.18
CA LYS A 61 18.49 5.44 17.14
C LYS A 61 19.14 4.68 15.98
N GLY A 62 18.41 3.79 15.29
CA GLY A 62 18.87 3.15 14.06
C GLY A 62 18.33 3.84 12.81
N PHE A 63 17.06 3.60 12.48
CA PHE A 63 16.45 4.07 11.24
C PHE A 63 16.35 5.60 11.17
N LEU A 64 15.89 6.23 12.24
CA LEU A 64 15.68 7.69 12.32
C LEU A 64 16.86 8.40 13.00
N LEU A 65 18.09 7.86 12.91
CA LEU A 65 19.27 8.53 13.48
C LEU A 65 19.56 9.86 12.75
N ASP A 66 19.70 9.79 11.42
CA ASP A 66 19.84 10.94 10.52
C ASP A 66 18.54 11.01 9.68
N VAL A 67 17.53 11.72 10.20
CA VAL A 67 16.17 11.73 9.63
C VAL A 67 16.20 12.24 8.20
N GLU A 68 16.95 13.31 7.95
CA GLU A 68 17.09 13.96 6.65
C GLU A 68 17.56 13.01 5.56
N ARG A 69 18.44 12.06 5.90
CA ARG A 69 18.99 11.10 4.92
C ARG A 69 18.28 9.76 4.90
N ASN A 70 17.71 9.33 6.02
CA ASN A 70 17.25 7.95 6.19
C ASN A 70 15.72 7.81 6.19
N TYR A 71 14.94 8.89 6.23
CA TYR A 71 13.48 8.79 6.28
C TYR A 71 12.92 7.97 5.10
N GLU A 72 13.44 8.16 3.87
CA GLU A 72 13.00 7.41 2.68
C GLU A 72 13.21 5.91 2.84
N ALA A 73 14.34 5.48 3.42
CA ALA A 73 14.61 4.07 3.69
C ALA A 73 13.63 3.52 4.75
N ALA A 74 13.34 4.30 5.79
CA ALA A 74 12.35 3.92 6.80
C ALA A 74 10.94 3.75 6.20
N TYR A 75 10.50 4.68 5.35
CA TYR A 75 9.22 4.55 4.63
C TYR A 75 9.21 3.33 3.72
N ARG A 76 10.29 3.08 2.95
CA ARG A 76 10.40 1.88 2.10
C ARG A 76 10.30 0.58 2.91
N ILE A 77 10.88 0.54 4.10
CA ILE A 77 10.83 -0.63 5.00
C ILE A 77 9.41 -0.86 5.50
N ILE A 78 8.70 0.20 5.90
CA ILE A 78 7.30 0.13 6.31
C ILE A 78 6.40 -0.27 5.13
N GLU A 79 6.62 0.31 3.95
CA GLU A 79 5.87 -0.02 2.73
C GLU A 79 6.05 -1.49 2.33
N THR A 80 7.26 -2.04 2.43
CA THR A 80 7.55 -3.45 2.15
C THR A 80 7.01 -4.38 3.24
N GLU A 81 7.07 -3.99 4.51
CA GLU A 81 6.43 -4.71 5.62
C GLU A 81 4.90 -4.83 5.42
N LEU A 82 4.27 -3.72 5.07
CA LEU A 82 2.84 -3.67 4.79
C LEU A 82 2.49 -4.45 3.53
N ALA A 83 3.35 -4.47 2.51
CA ALA A 83 3.16 -5.29 1.31
C ALA A 83 3.17 -6.79 1.66
N PHE A 84 4.11 -7.24 2.51
CA PHE A 84 4.11 -8.62 3.03
C PHE A 84 2.83 -8.93 3.80
N THR A 85 2.34 -7.97 4.58
CA THR A 85 1.09 -8.12 5.34
C THR A 85 -0.12 -8.25 4.41
N TYR A 86 -0.22 -7.38 3.41
CA TYR A 86 -1.26 -7.43 2.39
C TYR A 86 -1.25 -8.77 1.64
N ASP A 87 -0.07 -9.21 1.20
CA ASP A 87 0.10 -10.47 0.51
C ASP A 87 -0.27 -11.68 1.37
N HIS A 88 -0.06 -11.60 2.68
CA HIS A 88 -0.41 -12.68 3.60
C HIS A 88 -1.93 -12.82 3.77
N PHE A 89 -2.65 -11.71 3.89
CA PHE A 89 -4.10 -11.73 4.16
C PHE A 89 -4.94 -11.83 2.89
N PHE A 90 -4.51 -11.21 1.81
CA PHE A 90 -5.36 -10.96 0.65
C PHE A 90 -4.83 -11.54 -0.65
N SER A 91 -3.54 -11.80 -0.73
CA SER A 91 -2.97 -12.43 -1.91
C SER A 91 -2.83 -13.94 -1.73
N THR A 92 -3.15 -14.69 -2.77
CA THR A 92 -2.85 -16.12 -2.85
C THR A 92 -1.33 -16.38 -2.82
N THR A 93 -0.49 -15.36 -3.00
CA THR A 93 0.98 -15.46 -3.05
C THR A 93 1.61 -16.07 -1.79
N HIS A 94 1.10 -15.81 -0.58
CA HIS A 94 1.66 -16.45 0.63
C HIS A 94 1.48 -17.98 0.64
N SER A 95 0.37 -18.48 0.08
CA SER A 95 0.12 -19.92 -0.03
C SER A 95 1.10 -20.61 -0.99
N LEU A 96 1.64 -19.87 -1.97
CA LEU A 96 2.62 -20.35 -2.95
C LEU A 96 4.04 -20.49 -2.39
N PHE A 97 4.32 -19.98 -1.19
CA PHE A 97 5.61 -20.20 -0.51
C PHE A 97 5.49 -21.08 0.75
N SER A 98 4.32 -21.71 0.94
CA SER A 98 4.18 -22.89 1.81
C SER A 98 4.84 -24.11 1.15
N ALA A 99 5.07 -25.21 1.88
CA ALA A 99 5.66 -26.44 1.32
C ALA A 99 4.90 -26.97 0.09
N HIS A 100 3.58 -26.75 0.04
CA HIS A 100 2.73 -27.09 -1.11
C HIS A 100 2.89 -26.10 -2.27
N GLY A 101 3.20 -24.85 -1.96
CA GLY A 101 3.41 -23.79 -2.93
C GLY A 101 4.73 -23.91 -3.69
N THR A 102 5.79 -24.41 -3.04
CA THR A 102 7.06 -24.74 -3.73
C THR A 102 6.83 -25.78 -4.83
N ILE A 103 5.94 -26.75 -4.60
CA ILE A 103 5.53 -27.73 -5.62
C ILE A 103 4.81 -27.03 -6.77
N ASN A 104 3.87 -26.13 -6.48
CA ASN A 104 3.16 -25.35 -7.51
C ASN A 104 4.10 -24.47 -8.34
N PHE A 105 5.15 -23.90 -7.72
CA PHE A 105 6.18 -23.14 -8.44
C PHE A 105 6.94 -24.01 -9.44
N PHE A 106 7.43 -25.17 -9.00
CA PHE A 106 8.12 -26.11 -9.89
C PHE A 106 7.18 -26.67 -10.97
N LEU A 107 5.91 -26.88 -10.64
CA LEU A 107 4.88 -27.28 -11.60
C LEU A 107 4.65 -26.20 -12.66
N SER A 108 4.56 -24.92 -12.27
CA SER A 108 4.43 -23.79 -13.21
C SER A 108 5.65 -23.68 -14.13
N ILE A 109 6.87 -23.83 -13.59
CA ILE A 109 8.09 -23.90 -14.42
C ILE A 109 8.02 -25.07 -15.40
N PHE A 110 7.61 -26.25 -14.94
CA PHE A 110 7.47 -27.43 -15.79
C PHE A 110 6.42 -27.22 -16.90
N CYS A 111 5.28 -26.62 -16.58
CA CYS A 111 4.26 -26.26 -17.57
C CYS A 111 4.82 -25.34 -18.65
N VAL A 112 5.47 -24.25 -18.24
CA VAL A 112 6.07 -23.24 -19.13
C VAL A 112 7.21 -23.83 -19.98
N ALA A 113 8.06 -24.69 -19.40
CA ALA A 113 9.22 -25.23 -20.08
C ALA A 113 8.92 -26.44 -20.97
N VAL A 114 7.88 -27.22 -20.67
CA VAL A 114 7.61 -28.51 -21.33
C VAL A 114 6.23 -28.55 -21.97
N ILE A 115 5.17 -28.27 -21.22
CA ILE A 115 3.79 -28.46 -21.69
C ILE A 115 3.44 -27.46 -22.80
N TYR A 116 3.67 -26.17 -22.58
CA TYR A 116 3.34 -25.14 -23.56
C TYR A 116 4.16 -25.25 -24.86
N PRO A 117 5.49 -25.44 -24.84
CA PRO A 117 6.26 -25.62 -26.06
C PRO A 117 5.83 -26.86 -26.85
N SER A 118 5.54 -27.97 -26.16
CA SER A 118 5.03 -29.19 -26.79
C SER A 118 3.66 -28.97 -27.44
N GLY A 119 2.75 -28.29 -26.74
CA GLY A 119 1.45 -27.87 -27.25
C GLY A 119 1.58 -26.99 -28.51
N ILE A 120 2.42 -25.97 -28.47
CA ILE A 120 2.70 -25.07 -29.61
C ILE A 120 3.23 -25.87 -30.81
N VAL A 121 4.14 -26.83 -30.60
CA VAL A 121 4.68 -27.67 -31.68
C VAL A 121 3.58 -28.54 -32.32
N THR A 122 2.70 -29.15 -31.51
CA THR A 122 1.57 -29.93 -32.03
C THR A 122 0.61 -29.07 -32.85
N LEU A 123 0.31 -27.86 -32.38
CA LEU A 123 -0.56 -26.90 -33.06
C LEU A 123 0.04 -26.39 -34.39
N ILE A 124 1.34 -26.15 -34.43
CA ILE A 124 2.05 -25.80 -35.67
C ILE A 124 1.99 -26.95 -36.68
N LYS A 125 2.16 -28.21 -36.24
CA LYS A 125 2.05 -29.38 -37.11
C LYS A 125 0.63 -29.50 -37.70
N ASP A 126 -0.40 -29.28 -36.90
CA ASP A 126 -1.79 -29.32 -37.36
C ASP A 126 -2.10 -28.18 -38.33
N LEU A 127 -1.57 -26.98 -38.09
CA LEU A 127 -1.70 -25.85 -39.01
C LEU A 127 -1.01 -26.13 -40.36
N LEU A 128 0.17 -26.74 -40.36
CA LEU A 128 0.89 -27.13 -41.58
C LEU A 128 0.16 -28.23 -42.35
N ARG A 129 -0.37 -29.25 -41.66
CA ARG A 129 -1.22 -30.29 -42.27
C ARG A 129 -2.45 -29.69 -42.91
N TYR A 130 -3.15 -28.81 -42.20
CA TYR A 130 -4.31 -28.11 -42.71
C TYR A 130 -3.97 -27.30 -43.98
N LYS A 131 -2.85 -26.57 -43.98
CA LYS A 131 -2.39 -25.81 -45.16
C LYS A 131 -2.10 -26.72 -46.35
N HIS A 132 -1.47 -27.88 -46.13
CA HIS A 132 -1.19 -28.86 -47.17
C HIS A 132 -2.48 -29.46 -47.76
N GLU A 133 -3.42 -29.87 -46.89
CA GLU A 133 -4.71 -30.43 -47.33
C GLU A 133 -5.57 -29.39 -48.06
N SER A 134 -5.59 -28.14 -47.58
CA SER A 134 -6.28 -27.03 -48.24
C SER A 134 -5.74 -26.73 -49.64
N LEU A 135 -4.45 -26.97 -49.90
CA LEU A 135 -3.85 -26.83 -51.23
C LEU A 135 -4.28 -27.95 -52.17
N SER A 136 -4.52 -29.15 -51.62
CA SER A 136 -4.90 -30.35 -52.37
C SER A 136 -6.42 -30.48 -52.63
N SER A 137 -7.28 -29.80 -51.87
CA SER A 137 -8.74 -29.88 -52.01
C SER A 137 -9.44 -28.61 -51.47
N PRO A 138 -9.74 -27.61 -52.33
CA PRO A 138 -10.24 -26.30 -51.90
C PRO A 138 -11.70 -26.26 -51.39
N SER A 139 -12.42 -27.38 -51.38
CA SER A 139 -13.87 -27.43 -51.08
C SER A 139 -14.25 -27.83 -49.65
N ARG A 140 -13.29 -28.11 -48.75
CA ARG A 140 -13.61 -28.59 -47.39
C ARG A 140 -13.60 -27.47 -46.33
N VAL A 141 -14.82 -27.06 -45.98
CA VAL A 141 -15.34 -26.51 -44.70
C VAL A 141 -14.60 -25.31 -44.05
N PRO A 142 -15.18 -24.08 -44.06
CA PRO A 142 -14.63 -22.88 -43.41
C PRO A 142 -14.39 -22.98 -41.89
N TRP A 143 -15.13 -23.88 -41.22
CA TRP A 143 -15.19 -23.99 -39.77
C TRP A 143 -13.90 -24.53 -39.13
N GLY A 144 -13.12 -25.36 -39.85
CA GLY A 144 -11.87 -25.92 -39.35
C GLY A 144 -10.75 -24.88 -39.21
N ARG A 145 -10.65 -23.94 -40.16
CA ARG A 145 -9.62 -22.88 -40.14
C ARG A 145 -9.80 -21.94 -38.95
N THR A 146 -11.04 -21.52 -38.70
CA THR A 146 -11.35 -20.61 -37.60
C THR A 146 -11.10 -21.29 -36.25
N GLY A 147 -11.50 -22.56 -36.10
CA GLY A 147 -11.25 -23.32 -34.86
C GLY A 147 -9.76 -23.49 -34.54
N ILE A 148 -8.93 -23.85 -35.53
CA ILE A 148 -7.48 -23.99 -35.34
C ILE A 148 -6.86 -22.62 -34.97
N LEU A 149 -7.22 -21.55 -35.67
CA LEU A 149 -6.71 -20.21 -35.41
C LEU A 149 -7.11 -19.72 -34.00
N THR A 150 -8.36 -19.92 -33.60
CA THR A 150 -8.83 -19.61 -32.24
C THR A 150 -8.07 -20.42 -31.20
N GLY A 151 -7.82 -21.71 -31.45
CA GLY A 151 -6.99 -22.56 -30.58
C GLY A 151 -5.56 -22.06 -30.43
N VAL A 152 -4.90 -21.67 -31.53
CA VAL A 152 -3.56 -21.03 -31.48
C VAL A 152 -3.60 -19.81 -30.57
N VAL A 153 -4.55 -18.90 -30.79
CA VAL A 153 -4.64 -17.63 -30.04
C VAL A 153 -4.85 -17.88 -28.55
N LEU A 154 -5.74 -18.82 -28.18
CA LEU A 154 -5.99 -19.16 -26.77
C LEU A 154 -4.77 -19.81 -26.10
N VAL A 155 -4.06 -20.70 -26.79
CA VAL A 155 -2.83 -21.33 -26.25
C VAL A 155 -1.72 -20.29 -26.09
N MET A 156 -1.55 -19.38 -27.05
CA MET A 156 -0.56 -18.32 -26.94
C MET A 156 -0.90 -17.31 -25.84
N LEU A 157 -2.17 -16.94 -25.69
CA LEU A 157 -2.63 -16.06 -24.61
C LEU A 157 -2.41 -16.69 -23.24
N SER A 158 -2.80 -17.96 -23.07
CA SER A 158 -2.58 -18.68 -21.80
C SER A 158 -1.10 -18.85 -21.49
N PHE A 159 -0.26 -19.16 -22.48
CA PHE A 159 1.20 -19.19 -22.30
C PHE A 159 1.76 -17.83 -21.86
N ALA A 160 1.30 -16.73 -22.47
CA ALA A 160 1.72 -15.39 -22.08
C ALA A 160 1.28 -15.04 -20.65
N LEU A 161 0.08 -15.46 -20.22
CA LEU A 161 -0.40 -15.28 -18.85
C LEU A 161 0.40 -16.09 -17.84
N GLU A 162 0.77 -17.34 -18.15
CA GLU A 162 1.63 -18.15 -17.28
C GLU A 162 3.04 -17.59 -17.16
N LEU A 163 3.62 -17.10 -18.27
CA LEU A 163 4.90 -16.38 -18.23
C LEU A 163 4.82 -15.10 -17.39
N LEU A 164 3.72 -14.34 -17.51
CA LEU A 164 3.49 -13.16 -16.70
C LEU A 164 3.33 -13.52 -15.21
N GLN A 165 2.58 -14.57 -14.89
CA GLN A 165 2.41 -15.05 -13.51
C GLN A 165 3.74 -15.52 -12.91
N LEU A 166 4.53 -16.30 -13.66
CA LEU A 166 5.85 -16.74 -13.24
C LEU A 166 6.81 -15.55 -13.04
N TYR A 167 6.76 -14.57 -13.93
CA TYR A 167 7.54 -13.33 -13.81
C TYR A 167 7.17 -12.56 -12.55
N VAL A 168 5.89 -12.32 -12.31
CA VAL A 168 5.39 -11.59 -11.12
C VAL A 168 5.80 -12.33 -9.85
N LEU A 169 5.75 -13.66 -9.87
CA LEU A 169 6.15 -14.49 -8.74
C LEU A 169 7.65 -14.41 -8.45
N ILE A 170 8.52 -14.50 -9.47
CA ILE A 170 9.98 -14.45 -9.29
C ILE A 170 10.46 -13.04 -8.93
N SER A 171 9.81 -11.99 -9.46
CA SER A 171 10.12 -10.58 -9.17
C SER A 171 9.56 -10.09 -7.82
N SER A 172 8.67 -10.87 -7.19
CA SER A 172 8.07 -10.54 -5.89
C SER A 172 9.12 -10.44 -4.79
N ASP A 173 8.82 -9.60 -3.79
CA ASP A 173 9.68 -9.44 -2.62
C ASP A 173 9.73 -10.71 -1.76
N TRP A 174 8.69 -11.54 -1.79
CA TRP A 174 8.67 -12.86 -1.16
C TRP A 174 9.73 -13.80 -1.74
N ALA A 175 9.81 -13.87 -3.07
CA ALA A 175 10.81 -14.69 -3.74
C ALA A 175 12.22 -14.22 -3.39
N LYS A 176 12.48 -12.91 -3.41
CA LYS A 176 13.78 -12.33 -3.01
C LYS A 176 14.20 -12.77 -1.62
N VAL A 177 13.33 -12.67 -0.62
CA VAL A 177 13.63 -13.07 0.77
C VAL A 177 13.86 -14.59 0.87
N GLU A 178 12.98 -15.39 0.29
CA GLU A 178 13.05 -16.85 0.37
C GLU A 178 14.32 -17.40 -0.30
N PHE A 179 14.66 -16.91 -1.51
CA PHE A 179 15.86 -17.33 -2.21
C PHE A 179 17.14 -16.80 -1.55
N ALA A 180 17.15 -15.56 -1.03
CA ALA A 180 18.29 -15.04 -0.30
C ALA A 180 18.59 -15.83 0.98
N CYS A 181 17.54 -16.25 1.71
CA CYS A 181 17.69 -16.96 2.98
C CYS A 181 17.87 -18.48 2.84
N ARG A 182 17.24 -19.13 1.86
CA ARG A 182 17.29 -20.60 1.72
C ARG A 182 18.26 -21.11 0.66
N LEU A 183 18.41 -20.42 -0.46
CA LEU A 183 19.17 -20.87 -1.64
C LEU A 183 19.95 -19.70 -2.28
N PRO A 184 21.00 -19.18 -1.59
CA PRO A 184 21.70 -17.97 -2.01
C PRO A 184 22.39 -18.08 -3.38
N GLY A 185 22.64 -19.30 -3.87
CA GLY A 185 23.28 -19.57 -5.15
C GLY A 185 22.35 -19.71 -6.36
N LEU A 186 21.03 -19.86 -6.17
CA LEU A 186 20.09 -20.14 -7.26
C LEU A 186 19.26 -18.93 -7.72
N TYR A 187 19.49 -17.76 -7.11
CA TYR A 187 18.66 -16.58 -7.39
C TYR A 187 19.13 -15.85 -8.66
N PHE A 188 18.51 -16.19 -9.79
CA PHE A 188 18.67 -15.51 -11.09
C PHE A 188 17.83 -14.23 -11.19
N GLY A 189 16.85 -14.03 -10.30
CA GLY A 189 15.91 -12.90 -10.36
C GLY A 189 16.40 -11.58 -9.75
N LYS A 190 17.69 -11.47 -9.40
CA LYS A 190 18.27 -10.33 -8.65
C LYS A 190 17.96 -8.96 -9.25
N ASN A 191 17.83 -8.87 -10.58
CA ASN A 191 17.63 -7.61 -11.31
C ASN A 191 16.24 -7.50 -11.96
N LEU A 192 15.28 -8.36 -11.61
CA LEU A 192 13.95 -8.29 -12.22
C LEU A 192 13.16 -7.13 -11.59
N PRO A 193 12.78 -6.10 -12.38
CA PRO A 193 11.94 -5.03 -11.86
C PRO A 193 10.56 -5.56 -11.50
N GLN A 194 9.93 -4.97 -10.49
CA GLN A 194 8.52 -5.25 -10.22
C GLN A 194 7.65 -4.53 -11.25
N LEU A 195 6.74 -5.27 -11.90
CA LEU A 195 5.81 -4.71 -12.88
C LEU A 195 4.70 -3.88 -12.25
N PHE A 196 4.30 -4.22 -11.03
CA PHE A 196 3.20 -3.56 -10.32
C PHE A 196 3.69 -3.05 -8.97
N GLY A 197 3.48 -1.76 -8.71
CA GLY A 197 3.69 -1.17 -7.39
C GLY A 197 2.52 -1.49 -6.46
N TYR A 198 2.81 -1.77 -5.18
CA TYR A 198 1.79 -1.98 -4.16
C TYR A 198 1.06 -0.69 -3.79
N TRP A 199 1.78 0.43 -3.79
CA TRP A 199 1.31 1.71 -3.25
C TRP A 199 1.17 2.76 -4.34
N GLN A 200 0.05 3.49 -4.31
CA GLN A 200 -0.24 4.55 -5.30
C GLN A 200 0.47 5.88 -4.98
N ASN A 201 1.13 6.00 -3.82
CA ASN A 201 1.74 7.23 -3.31
C ASN A 201 0.80 8.45 -3.34
N LYS A 202 -0.48 8.20 -3.09
CA LYS A 202 -1.54 9.22 -3.05
C LYS A 202 -2.31 9.12 -1.76
N ILE A 203 -2.64 10.28 -1.19
CA ILE A 203 -3.47 10.39 0.00
C ILE A 203 -4.83 10.99 -0.36
N GLY A 204 -5.87 10.53 0.33
CA GLY A 204 -7.20 11.11 0.22
C GLY A 204 -7.20 12.53 0.80
N GLN A 205 -7.99 13.41 0.21
CA GLN A 205 -8.15 14.79 0.66
C GLN A 205 -9.63 15.10 0.76
N HIS A 206 -9.99 15.71 1.88
CA HIS A 206 -11.33 16.22 2.09
C HIS A 206 -11.26 17.59 2.77
N SER A 207 -12.13 18.49 2.35
CA SER A 207 -12.21 19.87 2.81
C SER A 207 -13.65 20.12 3.21
N LEU A 208 -13.89 20.25 4.51
CA LEU A 208 -15.23 20.42 5.07
C LEU A 208 -15.90 21.68 4.57
N ILE A 209 -15.18 22.81 4.58
CA ILE A 209 -15.73 24.10 4.17
C ILE A 209 -16.13 24.09 2.68
N LYS A 210 -15.35 23.43 1.81
CA LYS A 210 -15.71 23.30 0.39
C LYS A 210 -16.96 22.46 0.19
N ASP A 211 -17.15 21.41 0.98
CA ASP A 211 -18.33 20.56 0.89
C ASP A 211 -19.57 21.30 1.43
N LEU A 212 -19.45 22.00 2.56
CA LEU A 212 -20.50 22.86 3.12
C LEU A 212 -20.95 23.99 2.17
N HIS A 213 -20.00 24.62 1.48
CA HIS A 213 -20.30 25.67 0.48
C HIS A 213 -20.81 25.07 -0.85
N GLY A 214 -20.42 23.83 -1.15
CA GLY A 214 -20.71 23.13 -2.40
C GLY A 214 -21.99 22.29 -2.40
N LYS A 215 -22.77 22.27 -1.31
CA LYS A 215 -24.08 21.60 -1.20
C LYS A 215 -25.10 22.21 -2.18
N SER A 216 -24.97 21.83 -3.44
CA SER A 216 -25.99 21.98 -4.46
C SER A 216 -26.96 20.82 -4.33
N PHE A 217 -28.26 21.12 -4.26
CA PHE A 217 -29.37 20.16 -4.27
C PHE A 217 -29.24 19.06 -5.33
N ILE A 218 -28.54 19.36 -6.45
CA ILE A 218 -28.30 18.42 -7.55
C ILE A 218 -27.30 17.31 -7.16
N ALA A 219 -26.27 17.63 -6.38
CA ALA A 219 -25.27 16.64 -5.94
C ALA A 219 -25.87 15.62 -4.96
N ASP A 220 -26.76 16.07 -4.07
CA ASP A 220 -27.50 15.21 -3.13
C ASP A 220 -28.47 14.27 -3.87
N LEU A 221 -29.16 14.77 -4.90
CA LEU A 221 -30.06 13.97 -5.72
C LEU A 221 -29.30 12.87 -6.49
N VAL A 222 -28.17 13.23 -7.11
CA VAL A 222 -27.32 12.29 -7.86
C VAL A 222 -26.67 11.26 -6.93
N GLY A 223 -26.20 11.67 -5.75
CA GLY A 223 -25.66 10.76 -4.73
C GLY A 223 -26.71 9.77 -4.23
N SER A 224 -27.96 10.22 -4.00
CA SER A 224 -29.04 9.32 -3.60
C SER A 224 -29.47 8.36 -4.70
N LEU A 225 -29.38 8.75 -5.98
CA LEU A 225 -29.65 7.87 -7.12
C LEU A 225 -28.51 6.86 -7.33
N SER A 226 -27.25 7.29 -7.20
CA SER A 226 -26.08 6.42 -7.27
C SER A 226 -26.14 5.30 -6.22
N TYR A 227 -26.53 5.63 -4.99
CA TYR A 227 -26.71 4.65 -3.92
C TYR A 227 -27.77 3.59 -4.24
N LEU A 228 -28.91 3.98 -4.84
CA LEU A 228 -29.95 3.04 -5.26
C LEU A 228 -29.44 2.08 -6.35
N PHE A 229 -28.64 2.58 -7.30
CA PHE A 229 -28.01 1.76 -8.33
C PHE A 229 -26.90 0.85 -7.76
N GLN A 230 -26.10 1.32 -6.81
CA GLN A 230 -25.02 0.55 -6.19
C GLN A 230 -25.56 -0.55 -5.25
N SER A 231 -26.67 -0.27 -4.56
CA SER A 231 -27.40 -1.25 -3.73
C SER A 231 -27.87 -2.44 -4.55
N PHE A 232 -28.35 -2.21 -5.78
CA PHE A 232 -28.76 -3.26 -6.72
C PHE A 232 -27.60 -4.12 -7.26
N HIS A 233 -26.36 -3.62 -7.22
CA HIS A 233 -25.18 -4.27 -7.82
C HIS A 233 -24.16 -4.82 -6.82
N SER A 234 -24.48 -4.87 -5.52
CA SER A 234 -23.55 -5.26 -4.46
C SER A 234 -23.26 -6.78 -4.42
N TYR A 235 -22.42 -7.25 -5.34
CA TYR A 235 -21.58 -8.42 -5.06
C TYR A 235 -20.52 -8.02 -4.03
N THR A 236 -20.56 -8.70 -2.89
CA THR A 236 -19.66 -8.52 -1.74
C THR A 236 -18.21 -8.79 -2.12
N SER A 237 -17.47 -7.75 -2.51
CA SER A 237 -16.01 -7.80 -2.48
C SER A 237 -15.52 -7.64 -1.03
N ALA A 238 -14.55 -8.45 -0.61
CA ALA A 238 -14.07 -8.61 0.78
C ALA A 238 -13.36 -7.37 1.40
N PHE A 239 -13.43 -6.22 0.75
CA PHE A 239 -12.97 -4.94 1.28
C PHE A 239 -14.12 -3.94 1.24
N PRO A 240 -14.44 -3.25 2.35
CA PRO A 240 -15.27 -2.08 2.27
C PRO A 240 -14.48 -1.02 1.48
N ARG A 241 -14.84 -0.84 0.20
CA ARG A 241 -14.71 0.51 -0.38
C ARG A 241 -15.62 1.35 0.52
N GLY A 242 -15.00 2.19 1.34
CA GLY A 242 -15.66 2.96 2.40
C GLY A 242 -17.04 3.42 1.97
N PHE A 243 -18.01 3.26 2.87
CA PHE A 243 -19.41 3.60 2.63
C PHE A 243 -19.50 4.92 1.88
N GLU A 244 -20.05 4.89 0.65
CA GLU A 244 -20.43 6.09 -0.08
C GLU A 244 -21.56 6.74 0.73
N HIS A 245 -21.19 7.65 1.61
CA HIS A 245 -22.14 8.41 2.41
C HIS A 245 -22.93 9.34 1.49
N ARG A 246 -24.24 9.36 1.69
CA ARG A 246 -25.20 10.18 0.93
C ARG A 246 -24.71 11.63 0.85
N GLY A 247 -24.57 12.17 -0.36
CA GLY A 247 -24.32 13.60 -0.61
C GLY A 247 -22.85 14.06 -0.60
N VAL A 248 -21.88 13.22 -0.19
CA VAL A 248 -20.47 13.64 -0.13
C VAL A 248 -19.80 13.39 -1.49
N LYS A 249 -19.23 14.46 -2.09
CA LYS A 249 -18.51 14.38 -3.36
C LYS A 249 -17.32 13.41 -3.23
N LYS A 250 -17.04 12.63 -4.29
CA LYS A 250 -15.89 11.71 -4.33
C LYS A 250 -14.62 12.43 -3.88
N ALA A 251 -13.95 11.89 -2.87
CA ALA A 251 -12.73 12.48 -2.32
C ALA A 251 -11.65 12.69 -3.38
N ASP A 252 -11.03 13.86 -3.36
CA ASP A 252 -9.86 14.14 -4.17
C ASP A 252 -8.66 13.33 -3.65
N ARG A 253 -7.72 13.01 -4.54
CA ARG A 253 -6.48 12.32 -4.17
C ARG A 253 -5.29 13.10 -4.68
N ILE A 254 -4.40 13.49 -3.78
CA ILE A 254 -3.17 14.21 -4.12
C ILE A 254 -1.97 13.29 -3.96
N PRO A 255 -0.89 13.46 -4.76
CA PRO A 255 0.37 12.77 -4.50
C PRO A 255 0.89 13.16 -3.11
N LEU A 256 1.40 12.17 -2.37
CA LEU A 256 1.99 12.41 -1.05
C LEU A 256 3.37 13.08 -1.22
N THR A 257 3.49 14.32 -0.75
CA THR A 257 4.70 15.11 -0.90
C THR A 257 5.81 14.66 0.07
N ASP A 258 7.06 14.69 -0.37
CA ASP A 258 8.22 14.31 0.48
C ASP A 258 8.37 15.23 1.69
N THR A 259 7.93 16.49 1.59
CA THR A 259 7.88 17.44 2.70
C THR A 259 7.00 16.93 3.85
N VAL A 260 5.85 16.32 3.53
CA VAL A 260 4.96 15.72 4.53
C VAL A 260 5.59 14.48 5.14
N LYS A 261 6.16 13.59 4.32
CA LYS A 261 6.85 12.39 4.80
C LYS A 261 7.98 12.75 5.77
N LEU A 262 8.79 13.75 5.41
CA LEU A 262 9.89 14.24 6.21
C LEU A 262 9.41 14.92 7.50
N ALA A 263 8.36 15.75 7.44
CA ALA A 263 7.79 16.40 8.61
C ALA A 263 7.29 15.38 9.64
N ILE A 264 6.56 14.34 9.20
CA ILE A 264 6.10 13.25 10.07
C ILE A 264 7.29 12.54 10.72
N ALA A 265 8.33 12.22 9.94
CA ALA A 265 9.52 11.54 10.45
C ALA A 265 10.27 12.40 11.50
N ARG A 266 10.38 13.72 11.28
CA ARG A 266 10.97 14.66 12.25
C ARG A 266 10.16 14.72 13.53
N THR A 267 8.84 14.91 13.44
CA THR A 267 7.98 14.97 14.62
C THR A 267 8.04 13.68 15.43
N LEU A 268 8.06 12.52 14.77
CA LEU A 268 8.22 11.22 15.45
C LEU A 268 9.58 11.10 16.15
N LYS A 269 10.65 11.57 15.51
CA LYS A 269 12.00 11.54 16.07
C LYS A 269 12.15 12.47 17.27
N GLU A 270 11.70 13.72 17.15
CA GLU A 270 11.76 14.74 18.21
C GLU A 270 10.95 14.32 19.44
N SER A 271 9.78 13.70 19.22
CA SER A 271 8.94 13.17 20.28
C SER A 271 9.41 11.82 20.83
N ASN A 272 10.44 11.22 20.24
CA ASN A 272 10.91 9.88 20.59
C ASN A 272 9.76 8.84 20.58
N GLY A 273 8.78 9.02 19.70
CA GLY A 273 7.57 8.21 19.59
C GLY A 273 6.46 8.50 20.61
N GLN A 274 6.62 9.49 21.49
CA GLN A 274 5.62 9.88 22.48
C GLN A 274 4.94 11.21 22.08
N LEU A 275 3.84 11.11 21.34
CA LEU A 275 3.08 12.27 20.88
C LEU A 275 2.15 12.78 21.98
N SER A 276 2.16 14.09 22.22
CA SER A 276 1.37 14.76 23.26
C SER A 276 0.03 15.32 22.76
N CYS A 277 -0.52 14.78 21.67
CA CYS A 277 -1.79 15.22 21.07
C CYS A 277 -1.87 16.75 20.83
N GLY A 278 -0.74 17.38 20.51
CA GLY A 278 -0.66 18.82 20.23
C GLY A 278 -0.39 19.71 21.44
N VAL A 279 -0.42 19.19 22.67
CA VAL A 279 -0.19 19.97 23.90
C VAL A 279 1.22 20.58 23.93
N SER A 280 2.25 19.80 23.58
CA SER A 280 3.63 20.30 23.55
C SER A 280 3.82 21.37 22.47
N SER A 281 3.24 21.15 21.29
CA SER A 281 3.31 22.09 20.16
C SER A 281 2.62 23.42 20.49
N LEU A 282 1.46 23.35 21.16
CA LEU A 282 0.75 24.53 21.65
C LEU A 282 1.59 25.32 22.64
N ARG A 283 2.16 24.67 23.66
CA ARG A 283 3.01 25.34 24.67
C ARG A 283 4.27 25.98 24.07
N GLN A 284 4.81 25.40 23.01
CA GLN A 284 6.02 25.90 22.37
C GLN A 284 5.75 27.12 21.47
N ASN A 285 4.60 27.16 20.80
CA ASN A 285 4.31 28.19 19.79
C ASN A 285 3.37 29.30 20.28
N PHE A 286 2.54 29.05 21.29
CA PHE A 286 1.66 30.07 21.86
C PHE A 286 2.33 30.78 23.04
N GLN A 287 2.47 32.10 22.93
CA GLN A 287 2.99 32.99 23.99
C GLN A 287 1.89 33.85 24.65
N GLY A 288 0.61 33.58 24.33
CA GLY A 288 -0.54 34.35 24.86
C GLY A 288 -1.01 33.89 26.24
N GLU A 289 -1.89 34.70 26.87
CA GLU A 289 -2.40 34.47 28.24
C GLU A 289 -3.25 33.20 28.38
N GLU A 290 -3.93 32.76 27.31
CA GLU A 290 -4.73 31.53 27.32
C GLU A 290 -4.29 30.57 26.19
N ILE A 291 -3.53 29.54 26.56
CA ILE A 291 -3.21 28.42 25.65
C ILE A 291 -4.48 27.58 25.50
N PRO A 292 -4.97 27.30 24.27
CA PRO A 292 -6.23 26.56 24.04
C PRO A 292 -6.05 25.06 24.28
N LEU A 293 -5.66 24.68 25.49
CA LEU A 293 -5.46 23.28 25.91
C LEU A 293 -6.76 22.46 25.85
N TRP A 294 -7.91 23.13 25.93
CA TRP A 294 -9.23 22.51 25.78
C TRP A 294 -9.36 21.78 24.44
N ALA A 295 -8.76 22.31 23.36
CA ALA A 295 -8.85 21.73 22.02
C ALA A 295 -8.05 20.41 21.87
N CYS A 296 -7.12 20.14 22.78
CA CYS A 296 -6.31 18.92 22.77
C CYS A 296 -6.88 17.80 23.64
N ASN A 297 -7.89 18.08 24.47
CA ASN A 297 -8.39 17.14 25.48
C ASN A 297 -9.90 16.92 25.32
N HIS A 298 -10.26 16.09 24.34
CA HIS A 298 -11.63 15.65 24.11
C HIS A 298 -11.79 14.15 24.30
N GLU A 299 -13.00 13.73 24.69
CA GLU A 299 -13.37 12.33 24.93
C GLU A 299 -13.12 11.43 23.71
N THR A 300 -13.26 11.97 22.51
CA THR A 300 -13.09 11.26 21.24
C THR A 300 -12.00 11.95 20.40
N PRO A 301 -10.90 11.27 20.00
CA PRO A 301 -9.90 11.82 19.08
C PRO A 301 -10.50 12.39 17.78
N ALA A 302 -11.63 11.88 17.29
CA ALA A 302 -12.35 12.46 16.15
C ALA A 302 -12.73 13.93 16.35
N ARG A 303 -13.18 14.32 17.56
CA ARG A 303 -13.49 15.74 17.89
C ARG A 303 -12.26 16.62 17.82
N THR A 304 -11.15 16.14 18.38
CA THR A 304 -9.86 16.85 18.32
C THR A 304 -9.43 17.04 16.86
N MET A 305 -9.47 15.98 16.05
CA MET A 305 -9.15 16.06 14.62
C MET A 305 -10.04 17.06 13.87
N LEU A 306 -11.34 17.08 14.17
CA LEU A 306 -12.30 18.01 13.56
C LEU A 306 -12.00 19.47 13.90
N ILE A 307 -11.76 19.78 15.18
CA ILE A 307 -11.44 21.15 15.64
C ILE A 307 -10.18 21.66 14.93
N TRP A 308 -9.13 20.84 14.92
CA TRP A 308 -7.89 21.19 14.24
C TRP A 308 -8.05 21.28 12.72
N HIS A 309 -8.92 20.46 12.13
CA HIS A 309 -9.21 20.57 10.70
C HIS A 309 -9.86 21.91 10.35
N VAL A 310 -10.94 22.27 11.06
CA VAL A 310 -11.62 23.55 10.90
C VAL A 310 -10.64 24.72 11.12
N ALA A 311 -9.86 24.69 12.20
CA ALA A 311 -8.85 25.73 12.47
C ALA A 311 -7.83 25.85 11.33
N THR A 312 -7.33 24.72 10.82
CA THR A 312 -6.36 24.71 9.71
C THR A 312 -6.98 25.30 8.43
N GLU A 313 -8.23 24.93 8.10
CA GLU A 313 -8.91 25.48 6.92
C GLU A 313 -9.11 27.00 7.03
N TYR A 314 -9.49 27.51 8.21
CA TYR A 314 -9.59 28.95 8.45
C TYR A 314 -8.24 29.66 8.31
N CYS A 315 -7.14 29.08 8.82
CA CYS A 315 -5.80 29.62 8.64
C CYS A 315 -5.41 29.70 7.15
N VAL A 316 -5.71 28.66 6.37
CA VAL A 316 -5.45 28.64 4.92
C VAL A 316 -6.23 29.76 4.22
N ILE A 317 -7.52 29.94 4.54
CA ILE A 317 -8.36 31.01 3.98
C ILE A 317 -7.85 32.41 4.36
N ALA A 318 -7.41 32.58 5.61
CA ALA A 318 -6.86 33.85 6.10
C ALA A 318 -5.54 34.21 5.39
N GLN A 319 -4.69 33.22 5.12
CA GLN A 319 -3.39 33.42 4.47
C GLN A 319 -3.47 33.69 2.97
N CYS A 320 -4.49 33.17 2.28
CA CYS A 320 -4.76 33.58 0.89
C CYS A 320 -4.98 35.11 0.73
N LYS A 321 -5.18 35.85 1.83
CA LYS A 321 -5.35 37.31 1.84
C LYS A 321 -4.06 38.08 2.17
N ILE A 322 -3.01 37.41 2.67
CA ILE A 322 -1.77 38.02 3.17
C ILE A 322 -0.60 37.38 2.41
N ALA A 323 -0.43 37.75 1.15
CA ALA A 323 0.59 37.18 0.28
C ALA A 323 1.93 37.91 0.46
N GLU A 324 2.67 37.59 1.53
CA GLU A 324 4.07 38.00 1.75
C GLU A 324 4.70 37.14 2.87
N LEU A 325 4.73 35.81 2.70
CA LEU A 325 5.19 34.90 3.76
C LEU A 325 6.42 34.08 3.33
N GLU A 326 7.39 33.97 4.25
CA GLU A 326 8.64 33.24 4.06
C GLU A 326 8.43 31.77 3.63
N THR A 327 9.32 31.25 2.79
CA THR A 327 9.23 29.90 2.20
C THR A 327 9.12 28.78 3.22
N LEU A 328 9.73 28.94 4.40
CA LEU A 328 9.71 27.95 5.49
C LEU A 328 8.35 27.89 6.20
N VAL A 329 7.67 29.03 6.33
CA VAL A 329 6.33 29.11 6.91
C VAL A 329 5.31 28.54 5.92
N LEU A 330 5.48 28.79 4.62
CA LEU A 330 4.67 28.20 3.56
C LEU A 330 4.73 26.66 3.55
N ASN A 331 5.91 26.07 3.81
CA ASN A 331 6.07 24.62 3.91
C ASN A 331 5.30 24.03 5.09
N HIS A 332 5.36 24.64 6.28
CA HIS A 332 4.61 24.18 7.44
C HIS A 332 3.09 24.26 7.22
N HIS A 333 2.60 25.32 6.57
CA HIS A 333 1.18 25.44 6.23
C HIS A 333 0.73 24.38 5.23
N THR A 334 1.52 24.14 4.19
CA THR A 334 1.22 23.09 3.20
C THR A 334 1.14 21.72 3.88
N VAL A 335 2.12 21.38 4.73
CA VAL A 335 2.11 20.12 5.48
C VAL A 335 0.89 20.02 6.40
N ALA A 336 0.59 21.08 7.15
CA ALA A 336 -0.57 21.11 8.04
C ALA A 336 -1.87 20.91 7.26
N GLN A 337 -2.02 21.58 6.12
CA GLN A 337 -3.19 21.46 5.26
C GLN A 337 -3.36 20.05 4.68
N GLU A 338 -2.29 19.45 4.14
CA GLU A 338 -2.34 18.09 3.56
C GLU A 338 -2.69 17.03 4.60
N ILE A 339 -2.07 17.09 5.79
CA ILE A 339 -2.34 16.16 6.90
C ILE A 339 -3.76 16.35 7.43
N SER A 340 -4.15 17.60 7.68
CA SER A 340 -5.47 17.96 8.18
C SER A 340 -6.59 17.48 7.24
N SER A 341 -6.42 17.71 5.94
CA SER A 341 -7.37 17.27 4.91
C SER A 341 -7.42 15.75 4.76
N TYR A 342 -6.32 15.05 5.04
CA TYR A 342 -6.30 13.58 5.10
C TYR A 342 -7.03 13.05 6.34
N CYS A 343 -6.88 13.69 7.51
CA CYS A 343 -7.66 13.36 8.70
C CYS A 343 -9.17 13.55 8.46
N ALA A 344 -9.57 14.63 7.79
CA ALA A 344 -10.96 14.82 7.38
C ALA A 344 -11.44 13.74 6.41
N TYR A 345 -10.59 13.31 5.48
CA TYR A 345 -10.89 12.19 4.59
C TYR A 345 -11.12 10.89 5.37
N LEU A 346 -10.30 10.60 6.39
CA LEU A 346 -10.48 9.42 7.24
C LEU A 346 -11.81 9.48 8.00
N MET A 347 -12.15 10.63 8.59
CA MET A 347 -13.42 10.81 9.30
C MET A 347 -14.65 10.65 8.40
N ALA A 348 -14.58 11.15 7.16
CA ALA A 348 -15.70 11.16 6.23
C ALA A 348 -15.89 9.84 5.46
N PHE A 349 -14.80 9.22 5.01
CA PHE A 349 -14.86 8.10 4.06
C PHE A 349 -14.39 6.76 4.61
N VAL A 350 -13.53 6.76 5.64
CA VAL A 350 -12.96 5.52 6.19
C VAL A 350 -12.90 5.57 7.72
N PRO A 351 -14.05 5.77 8.41
CA PRO A 351 -14.09 5.90 9.85
C PRO A 351 -13.66 4.61 10.57
N GLU A 352 -13.65 3.46 9.88
CA GLU A 352 -13.20 2.18 10.45
C GLU A 352 -11.70 2.14 10.77
N LEU A 353 -10.91 3.08 10.22
CA LEU A 353 -9.48 3.19 10.52
C LEU A 353 -9.19 4.04 11.77
N LEU A 354 -10.20 4.70 12.32
CA LEU A 354 -10.06 5.52 13.51
C LEU A 354 -10.27 4.68 14.78
N PRO A 355 -9.66 5.07 15.91
CA PRO A 355 -9.77 4.33 17.17
C PRO A 355 -11.18 4.41 17.78
N ASP A 356 -11.95 5.43 17.41
CA ASP A 356 -13.32 5.65 17.88
C ASP A 356 -14.30 4.71 17.16
N HIS A 357 -15.45 4.44 17.79
CA HIS A 357 -16.48 3.63 17.14
C HIS A 357 -16.93 4.34 15.84
N PRO A 358 -17.03 3.66 14.69
CA PRO A 358 -17.28 4.32 13.40
C PRO A 358 -18.52 5.22 13.40
N LEU A 359 -19.60 4.78 14.06
CA LEU A 359 -20.83 5.57 14.24
C LEU A 359 -20.62 6.86 15.04
N GLU A 360 -19.72 6.88 16.02
CA GLU A 360 -19.42 8.08 16.82
C GLU A 360 -18.64 9.09 15.99
N THR A 361 -17.65 8.63 15.23
CA THR A 361 -16.90 9.45 14.27
C THR A 361 -17.83 10.07 13.24
N THR A 362 -18.69 9.27 12.59
CA THR A 362 -19.64 9.76 11.59
C THR A 362 -20.64 10.74 12.19
N ASN A 363 -21.16 10.46 13.39
CA ASN A 363 -22.06 11.37 14.10
C ASN A 363 -21.36 12.68 14.50
N CYS A 364 -20.07 12.63 14.85
CA CYS A 364 -19.29 13.82 15.16
C CYS A 364 -19.01 14.68 13.91
N PHE A 365 -18.81 14.03 12.76
CA PHE A 365 -18.51 14.71 11.50
C PHE A 365 -19.77 15.31 10.83
N MET A 366 -20.93 14.69 11.02
CA MET A 366 -22.20 15.11 10.41
C MET A 366 -22.99 16.16 11.24
N LYS A 367 -22.66 16.30 12.52
CA LYS A 367 -23.23 17.33 13.41
C LYS A 367 -22.47 18.64 13.24
#